data_AF-D4LDF9-F1
#
_entry.id   AF-D4LDF9-F1
#
_cell.length_a   1.000
_cell.length_b   1.000
_cell.length_c   1.000
_cell.angle_alpha   90.00
_cell.angle_beta   90.00
_cell.angle_gamma   90.00
#
_symmetry.space_group_name_H-M   'P 1'
#
loop_
_entity.id
_entity.type
_entity.pdbx_description
1 polymer ?
#
loop_
_entity_poly.entity_id
_entity_poly.type
_entity_poly.pdbx_seq_one_letter_code
_entity_poly.pdbx_strand_id
1 'polypeptide(L)'
;MAYTEQEAARLIALIQSVESHKEHPYAAPTYRDTPALQELDAMVHGKLEAEPERDQDTLEDSIIVLRFLSESYMKQWKIRYAQHRYKELLELETELYSRFDIRDENCGQDYHQALAARNIYQKDPCPDLSALVADMLPDAVRQQTEQQVFQQYPGLKHDPVELTDAYLSVIDEVERRIAEADPAPVHPMERSIRRAELLREYGVIWQSEIQLNPRVHFD
;
A
#
# COMPACT_ATOMS: atom_id res chain seq x y z
N MET A 1 -0.27 1.84 26.18
CA MET A 1 -1.42 1.04 26.64
C MET A 1 -1.92 0.28 25.44
N ALA A 2 -1.99 -1.05 25.48
CA ALA A 2 -2.55 -1.83 24.38
C ALA A 2 -3.92 -1.30 23.86
N TYR A 3 -4.29 -1.68 22.65
CA TYR A 3 -5.64 -1.45 22.15
C TYR A 3 -6.68 -1.98 23.14
N THR A 4 -7.71 -1.18 23.41
CA THR A 4 -8.85 -1.65 24.20
C THR A 4 -9.58 -2.77 23.47
N GLU A 5 -10.30 -3.61 24.19
CA GLU A 5 -11.11 -4.68 23.58
C GLU A 5 -12.07 -4.14 22.51
N GLN A 6 -12.63 -2.95 22.72
CA GLN A 6 -13.53 -2.30 21.77
C GLN A 6 -12.78 -1.86 20.49
N GLU A 7 -11.59 -1.28 20.63
CA GLU A 7 -10.77 -0.89 19.49
C GLU A 7 -10.30 -2.12 18.70
N ALA A 8 -9.78 -3.14 19.39
CA ALA A 8 -9.35 -4.38 18.78
C ALA A 8 -10.51 -5.08 18.02
N ALA A 9 -11.70 -5.16 18.63
CA ALA A 9 -12.89 -5.70 17.98
C ALA A 9 -13.28 -4.89 16.73
N ARG A 10 -13.13 -3.56 16.77
CA ARG A 10 -13.43 -2.70 15.62
C ARG A 10 -12.40 -2.89 14.49
N LEU A 11 -11.10 -2.96 14.80
CA LEU A 11 -10.04 -3.26 13.83
C LEU A 11 -10.31 -4.60 13.13
N ILE A 12 -10.62 -5.65 13.90
CA ILE A 12 -10.95 -6.98 13.37
C ILE A 12 -12.16 -6.91 12.45
N ALA A 13 -13.24 -6.24 12.86
CA ALA A 13 -14.45 -6.11 12.06
C ALA A 13 -14.20 -5.38 10.72
N LEU A 14 -13.34 -4.36 10.72
CA LEU A 14 -12.96 -3.64 9.50
C LEU A 14 -12.14 -4.51 8.55
N ILE A 15 -11.12 -5.23 9.06
CA ILE A 15 -10.33 -6.18 8.28
C ILE A 15 -11.23 -7.26 7.66
N GLN A 16 -12.11 -7.86 8.48
CA GLN A 16 -13.07 -8.85 8.00
C GLN A 16 -14.03 -8.30 6.95
N SER A 17 -14.46 -7.04 7.07
CA SER A 17 -15.29 -6.39 6.07
C SER A 17 -14.58 -6.31 4.72
N VAL A 18 -13.33 -5.87 4.69
CA VAL A 18 -12.52 -5.80 3.45
C VAL A 18 -12.31 -7.20 2.86
N GLU A 19 -11.94 -8.17 3.70
CA GLU A 19 -11.73 -9.55 3.25
C GLU A 19 -13.02 -10.20 2.72
N SER A 20 -14.19 -9.84 3.25
CA SER A 20 -15.48 -10.39 2.82
C SER A 20 -15.91 -9.98 1.41
N HIS A 21 -15.37 -8.86 0.90
CA HIS A 21 -15.66 -8.39 -0.45
C HIS A 21 -14.81 -9.08 -1.53
N LYS A 22 -13.82 -9.88 -1.14
CA LYS A 22 -12.97 -10.61 -2.08
C LYS A 22 -13.76 -11.70 -2.81
N GLU A 23 -13.66 -11.72 -4.13
CA GLU A 23 -14.22 -12.80 -4.95
C GLU A 23 -13.39 -14.10 -4.82
N HIS A 24 -12.10 -13.97 -4.51
CA HIS A 24 -11.16 -15.08 -4.27
C HIS A 24 -10.01 -14.61 -3.36
N PRO A 25 -9.20 -15.51 -2.76
CA PRO A 25 -8.17 -15.13 -1.77
C PRO A 25 -7.17 -14.06 -2.23
N TYR A 26 -6.88 -14.06 -3.53
CA TYR A 26 -5.96 -13.12 -4.18
C TYR A 26 -6.64 -11.86 -4.77
N ALA A 27 -7.95 -11.68 -4.56
CA ALA A 27 -8.65 -10.52 -5.11
C ALA A 27 -8.16 -9.25 -4.41
N ALA A 28 -7.88 -8.22 -5.21
CA ALA A 28 -7.51 -6.92 -4.70
C ALA A 28 -8.73 -6.24 -4.05
N PRO A 29 -8.55 -5.51 -2.93
CA PRO A 29 -9.56 -4.57 -2.47
C PRO A 29 -9.89 -3.55 -3.58
N THR A 30 -11.10 -3.00 -3.54
CA THR A 30 -11.62 -2.05 -4.54
C THR A 30 -11.99 -0.74 -3.88
N TYR A 31 -12.49 0.24 -4.65
CA TYR A 31 -13.00 1.51 -4.11
C TYR A 31 -14.04 1.34 -2.99
N ARG A 32 -14.76 0.20 -2.96
CA ARG A 32 -15.76 -0.12 -1.92
C ARG A 32 -15.14 -0.32 -0.54
N ASP A 33 -13.87 -0.70 -0.51
CA ASP A 33 -13.12 -1.00 0.72
C ASP A 33 -12.44 0.24 1.29
N THR A 34 -12.33 1.32 0.50
CA THR A 34 -11.67 2.57 0.89
C THR A 34 -12.17 3.13 2.22
N PRO A 35 -13.49 3.19 2.52
CA PRO A 35 -13.95 3.70 3.81
C PRO A 35 -13.43 2.88 5.00
N ALA A 36 -13.41 1.54 4.88
CA ALA A 36 -12.91 0.67 5.93
C ALA A 36 -11.38 0.80 6.09
N LEU A 37 -10.64 0.91 4.99
CA LEU A 37 -9.20 1.15 5.01
C LEU A 37 -8.85 2.51 5.62
N GLN A 38 -9.60 3.57 5.32
CA GLN A 38 -9.42 4.90 5.91
C GLN A 38 -9.71 4.89 7.41
N GLU A 39 -10.71 4.14 7.87
CA GLU A 39 -11.00 4.00 9.29
C GLU A 39 -9.90 3.22 10.02
N LEU A 40 -9.42 2.11 9.45
CA LEU A 40 -8.26 1.37 9.96
C LEU A 40 -7.04 2.30 10.09
N ASP A 41 -6.78 3.08 9.04
CA ASP A 41 -5.68 4.03 8.99
C ASP A 41 -5.81 5.09 10.10
N ALA A 42 -6.98 5.70 10.25
CA ALA A 42 -7.22 6.69 11.30
C ALA A 42 -7.09 6.09 12.72
N MET A 43 -7.55 4.85 12.93
CA MET A 43 -7.47 4.17 14.21
C MET A 43 -6.02 3.85 14.61
N VAL A 44 -5.23 3.29 13.68
CA VAL A 44 -3.83 2.95 13.99
C VAL A 44 -3.01 4.21 14.24
N HIS A 45 -3.15 5.25 13.42
CA HIS A 45 -2.43 6.51 13.63
C HIS A 45 -2.88 7.22 14.90
N GLY A 46 -4.19 7.27 15.18
CA GLY A 46 -4.71 7.84 16.42
C GLY A 46 -4.15 7.14 17.67
N LYS A 47 -3.98 5.82 17.61
CA LYS A 47 -3.33 5.05 18.69
C LYS A 47 -1.85 5.40 18.84
N LEU A 48 -1.12 5.38 17.73
CA LEU A 48 0.32 5.66 17.70
C LEU A 48 0.65 7.09 18.15
N GLU A 49 -0.21 8.06 17.84
CA GLU A 49 -0.07 9.45 18.28
C GLU A 49 -0.42 9.65 19.77
N ALA A 50 -1.46 8.98 20.25
CA ALA A 50 -1.89 9.07 21.64
C ALA A 50 -0.89 8.44 22.63
N GLU A 51 -0.03 7.55 22.15
CA GLU A 51 0.88 6.77 22.98
C GLU A 51 2.33 6.86 22.49
N PRO A 52 3.06 7.96 22.80
CA PRO A 52 4.45 8.11 22.36
C PRO A 52 5.39 7.04 22.96
N GLU A 53 5.12 6.61 24.20
CA GLU A 53 5.82 5.49 24.85
C GLU A 53 5.02 4.19 24.62
N ARG A 54 5.04 3.72 23.39
CA ARG A 54 4.30 2.52 22.95
C ARG A 54 4.76 1.30 23.75
N ASP A 55 3.83 0.48 24.25
CA ASP A 55 4.19 -0.83 24.80
C ASP A 55 4.34 -1.86 23.68
N GLN A 56 4.81 -3.06 24.04
CA GLN A 56 5.04 -4.14 23.08
C GLN A 56 3.75 -4.50 22.33
N ASP A 57 2.64 -4.69 23.06
CA ASP A 57 1.34 -5.08 22.48
C ASP A 57 0.84 -4.03 21.47
N THR A 58 0.93 -2.73 21.80
CA THR A 58 0.58 -1.64 20.88
C THR A 58 1.43 -1.69 19.60
N LEU A 59 2.73 -1.98 19.71
CA LEU A 59 3.61 -2.09 18.53
C LEU A 59 3.24 -3.30 17.67
N GLU A 60 3.12 -4.49 18.25
CA GLU A 60 2.80 -5.73 17.54
C GLU A 60 1.44 -5.62 16.81
N ASP A 61 0.40 -5.14 17.50
CA ASP A 61 -0.92 -4.94 16.90
C ASP A 61 -0.89 -3.89 15.77
N SER A 62 -0.16 -2.79 15.97
CA SER A 62 -0.04 -1.73 14.96
C SER A 62 0.73 -2.20 13.72
N ILE A 63 1.76 -3.02 13.90
CA ILE A 63 2.53 -3.67 12.82
C ILE A 63 1.59 -4.53 11.95
N ILE A 64 0.73 -5.33 12.58
CA ILE A 64 -0.24 -6.18 11.85
C ILE A 64 -1.21 -5.31 11.02
N VAL A 65 -1.74 -4.24 11.61
CA VAL A 65 -2.69 -3.35 10.92
C VAL A 65 -2.00 -2.59 9.79
N LEU A 66 -0.81 -2.04 10.01
CA LEU A 66 -0.05 -1.32 8.99
C LEU A 66 0.37 -2.24 7.84
N ARG A 67 0.74 -3.50 8.12
CA ARG A 67 1.02 -4.50 7.08
C ARG A 67 -0.21 -4.72 6.20
N PHE A 68 -1.37 -4.94 6.82
CA PHE A 68 -2.64 -5.09 6.09
C PHE A 68 -2.98 -3.86 5.23
N LEU A 69 -2.84 -2.65 5.79
CA LEU A 69 -3.08 -1.39 5.07
C LEU A 69 -2.12 -1.22 3.89
N SER A 70 -0.82 -1.46 4.10
CA SER A 70 0.22 -1.33 3.08
C SER A 70 -0.06 -2.25 1.89
N GLU A 71 -0.35 -3.52 2.16
CA GLU A 71 -0.71 -4.48 1.13
C GLU A 71 -2.00 -4.11 0.40
N SER A 72 -3.02 -3.65 1.14
CA SER A 72 -4.31 -3.28 0.58
C SER A 72 -4.18 -2.09 -0.37
N TYR A 73 -3.46 -1.05 0.03
CA TYR A 73 -3.19 0.11 -0.82
C TYR A 73 -2.33 -0.25 -2.03
N MET A 74 -1.36 -1.16 -1.87
CA MET A 74 -0.55 -1.63 -2.99
C MET A 74 -1.41 -2.38 -4.02
N LYS A 75 -2.30 -3.27 -3.56
CA LYS A 75 -3.25 -4.00 -4.42
C LYS A 75 -4.28 -3.09 -5.09
N GLN A 76 -4.66 -1.98 -4.45
CA GLN A 76 -5.51 -0.93 -5.01
C GLN A 76 -4.79 0.03 -5.98
N TRP A 77 -3.48 -0.14 -6.21
CA TRP A 77 -2.66 0.81 -6.97
C TRP A 77 -2.60 2.22 -6.38
N LYS A 78 -2.86 2.38 -5.08
CA LYS A 78 -2.63 3.63 -4.33
C LYS A 78 -1.20 3.65 -3.80
N ILE A 79 -0.25 3.59 -4.73
CA ILE A 79 1.14 3.25 -4.41
C ILE A 79 1.79 4.24 -3.45
N ARG A 80 1.48 5.54 -3.52
CA ARG A 80 2.02 6.51 -2.55
C ARG A 80 1.56 6.20 -1.12
N TYR A 81 0.31 5.82 -0.91
CA TYR A 81 -0.16 5.41 0.42
C TYR A 81 0.58 4.15 0.88
N ALA A 82 0.72 3.15 0.01
CA ALA A 82 1.51 1.96 0.32
C ALA A 82 2.97 2.28 0.68
N GLN A 83 3.64 3.17 -0.07
CA GLN A 83 5.01 3.60 0.21
C GLN A 83 5.15 4.23 1.60
N HIS A 84 4.19 5.09 1.98
CA HIS A 84 4.20 5.71 3.31
C HIS A 84 3.97 4.67 4.41
N ARG A 85 2.96 3.80 4.27
CA ARG A 85 2.63 2.78 5.29
C ARG A 85 3.71 1.70 5.44
N TYR A 86 4.34 1.26 4.35
CA TYR A 86 5.46 0.33 4.44
C TYR A 86 6.66 0.93 5.17
N LYS A 87 6.94 2.22 4.97
CA LYS A 87 8.00 2.89 5.72
C LYS A 87 7.68 2.94 7.21
N GLU A 88 6.48 3.35 7.57
CA GLU A 88 6.02 3.40 8.97
C GLU A 88 6.02 2.01 9.61
N LEU A 89 5.62 0.97 8.86
CA LEU A 89 5.72 -0.42 9.29
C LEU A 89 7.16 -0.80 9.68
N LEU A 90 8.14 -0.51 8.81
CA LEU A 90 9.55 -0.79 9.11
C LEU A 90 10.07 0.03 10.30
N GLU A 91 9.60 1.26 10.47
CA GLU A 91 9.93 2.09 11.64
C GLU A 91 9.40 1.45 12.93
N LEU A 92 8.17 0.91 12.93
CA LEU A 92 7.62 0.21 14.10
C LEU A 92 8.33 -1.13 14.37
N GLU A 93 8.67 -1.90 13.33
CA GLU A 93 9.45 -3.14 13.50
C GLU A 93 10.82 -2.86 14.10
N THR A 94 11.47 -1.78 13.65
CA THR A 94 12.77 -1.34 14.18
C THR A 94 12.64 -0.92 15.65
N GLU A 95 11.57 -0.20 15.99
CA GLU A 95 11.29 0.17 17.38
C GLU A 95 11.06 -1.07 18.26
N LEU A 96 10.24 -2.02 17.79
CA LEU A 96 9.95 -3.28 18.49
C LEU A 96 11.25 -4.05 18.77
N TYR A 97 12.11 -4.18 17.75
CA TYR A 97 13.41 -4.85 17.89
C TYR A 97 14.32 -4.12 18.88
N SER A 98 14.50 -2.80 18.71
CA SER A 98 15.43 -2.03 19.54
C SER A 98 15.04 -1.96 21.03
N ARG A 99 13.75 -1.98 21.34
CA ARG A 99 13.24 -1.82 22.71
C ARG A 99 13.00 -3.14 23.42
N PHE A 100 12.59 -4.18 22.69
CA PHE A 100 12.13 -5.44 23.26
C PHE A 100 12.96 -6.66 22.80
N ASP A 101 13.93 -6.48 21.89
CA ASP A 101 14.72 -7.55 21.27
C ASP A 101 13.85 -8.60 20.56
N ILE A 102 12.69 -8.15 20.04
CA ILE A 102 11.73 -8.97 19.31
C ILE A 102 11.86 -8.63 17.83
N ARG A 103 12.22 -9.64 17.04
CA ARG A 103 12.28 -9.54 15.59
C ARG A 103 11.03 -10.16 14.97
N ASP A 104 10.24 -9.36 14.28
CA ASP A 104 9.13 -9.85 13.45
C ASP A 104 9.68 -10.77 12.34
N GLU A 105 9.10 -11.96 12.20
CA GLU A 105 9.54 -12.97 11.24
C GLU A 105 9.34 -12.53 9.78
N ASN A 106 8.40 -11.63 9.52
CA ASN A 106 8.05 -11.09 8.22
C ASN A 106 8.85 -9.83 7.85
N CYS A 107 9.67 -9.28 8.75
CA CYS A 107 10.44 -8.05 8.49
C CYS A 107 11.22 -8.10 7.15
N GLY A 108 11.80 -9.24 6.79
CA GLY A 108 12.47 -9.42 5.50
C GLY A 108 11.53 -9.29 4.29
N GLN A 109 10.31 -9.81 4.40
CA GLN A 109 9.26 -9.70 3.39
C GLN A 109 8.71 -8.27 3.33
N ASP A 110 8.46 -7.64 4.48
CA ASP A 110 7.97 -6.25 4.55
C ASP A 110 8.99 -5.29 3.96
N TYR A 111 10.28 -5.52 4.23
CA TYR A 111 11.37 -4.78 3.61
C TYR A 111 11.37 -4.93 2.08
N HIS A 112 11.22 -6.16 1.57
CA HIS A 112 11.07 -6.39 0.13
C HIS A 112 9.88 -5.62 -0.46
N GLN A 113 8.72 -5.66 0.19
CA GLN A 113 7.52 -4.96 -0.29
C GLN A 113 7.69 -3.43 -0.26
N ALA A 114 8.33 -2.89 0.77
CA ALA A 114 8.65 -1.47 0.88
C ALA A 114 9.55 -1.00 -0.28
N LEU A 115 10.60 -1.77 -0.57
CA LEU A 115 11.49 -1.52 -1.71
C LEU A 115 10.73 -1.61 -3.04
N ALA A 116 9.90 -2.64 -3.21
CA ALA A 116 9.10 -2.84 -4.42
C ALA A 116 8.16 -1.65 -4.65
N ALA A 117 7.41 -1.22 -3.62
CA ALA A 117 6.50 -0.08 -3.70
C ALA A 117 7.22 1.22 -4.08
N ARG A 118 8.41 1.49 -3.53
CA ARG A 118 9.25 2.65 -3.89
C ARG A 118 9.74 2.60 -5.34
N ASN A 119 9.95 1.40 -5.88
CA ASN A 119 10.50 1.17 -7.20
C ASN A 119 9.46 0.99 -8.32
N ILE A 120 8.16 1.15 -8.06
CA ILE A 120 7.13 0.98 -9.11
C ILE A 120 7.25 2.04 -10.23
N TYR A 121 7.41 3.32 -9.88
CA TYR A 121 7.40 4.41 -10.87
C TYR A 121 8.81 4.84 -11.31
N GLN A 122 9.81 4.65 -10.45
CA GLN A 122 11.17 5.08 -10.72
C GLN A 122 12.17 4.18 -9.98
N LYS A 123 13.37 4.04 -10.54
CA LYS A 123 14.47 3.36 -9.87
C LYS A 123 14.93 4.18 -8.67
N ASP A 124 14.81 3.60 -7.50
CA ASP A 124 15.20 4.18 -6.23
C ASP A 124 16.06 3.17 -5.45
N PRO A 125 17.33 3.50 -5.14
CA PRO A 125 18.18 2.65 -4.30
C PRO A 125 17.72 2.57 -2.84
N CYS A 126 16.75 3.38 -2.40
CA CYS A 126 16.12 3.35 -1.08
C CYS A 126 17.12 3.25 0.11
N PRO A 127 18.16 4.09 0.18
CA PRO A 127 19.16 4.01 1.25
C PRO A 127 18.57 4.30 2.63
N ASP A 128 17.47 5.06 2.70
CA ASP A 128 16.73 5.31 3.93
C ASP A 128 16.03 4.05 4.45
N LEU A 129 15.35 3.28 3.58
CA LEU A 129 14.76 2.00 3.96
C LEU A 129 15.82 0.98 4.36
N SER A 130 16.92 0.91 3.61
CA SER A 130 18.04 0.02 3.96
C SER A 130 18.61 0.36 5.34
N ALA A 131 18.77 1.65 5.66
CA ALA A 131 19.26 2.10 6.96
C ALA A 131 18.30 1.77 8.11
N LEU A 132 16.98 1.86 7.90
CA LEU A 132 15.98 1.53 8.94
C LEU A 132 16.14 0.10 9.44
N VAL A 133 16.27 -0.86 8.51
CA VAL A 133 16.31 -2.29 8.86
C VAL A 133 17.72 -2.82 9.14
N ALA A 134 18.74 -1.96 9.20
CA ALA A 134 20.14 -2.37 9.24
C ALA A 134 20.50 -3.20 10.49
N ASP A 135 19.89 -2.88 11.63
CA ASP A 135 20.12 -3.60 12.88
C ASP A 135 19.29 -4.91 12.96
N MET A 136 18.19 -5.00 12.20
CA MET A 136 17.28 -6.15 12.20
C MET A 136 17.66 -7.24 11.18
N LEU A 137 18.18 -6.82 10.03
CA LEU A 137 18.45 -7.69 8.88
C LEU A 137 19.95 -7.71 8.54
N PRO A 138 20.58 -8.89 8.43
CA PRO A 138 21.98 -8.99 8.03
C PRO A 138 22.26 -8.33 6.68
N ASP A 139 23.42 -7.70 6.52
CA ASP A 139 23.85 -7.02 5.29
C ASP A 139 23.68 -7.87 4.03
N ALA A 140 24.04 -9.16 4.10
CA ALA A 140 23.91 -10.07 2.98
C ALA A 140 22.45 -10.26 2.53
N VAL A 141 21.51 -10.30 3.48
CA VAL A 141 20.07 -10.40 3.20
C VAL A 141 19.59 -9.11 2.57
N ARG A 142 19.93 -7.95 3.15
CA ARG A 142 19.53 -6.64 2.61
C ARG A 142 20.01 -6.45 1.17
N GLN A 143 21.30 -6.68 0.91
CA GLN A 143 21.89 -6.55 -0.43
C GLN A 143 21.25 -7.51 -1.44
N GLN A 144 20.96 -8.75 -1.04
CA GLN A 144 20.27 -9.70 -1.90
C GLN A 144 18.86 -9.23 -2.24
N THR A 145 18.09 -8.77 -1.26
CA THR A 145 16.72 -8.27 -1.45
C THR A 145 16.71 -7.02 -2.35
N GLU A 146 17.58 -6.05 -2.07
CA GLU A 146 17.75 -4.84 -2.90
C GLU A 146 18.07 -5.21 -4.36
N GLN A 147 18.99 -6.15 -4.57
CA GLN A 147 19.35 -6.61 -5.90
C GLN A 147 18.18 -7.31 -6.60
N GLN A 148 17.42 -8.14 -5.88
CA GLN A 148 16.25 -8.82 -6.43
C GLN A 148 15.18 -7.83 -6.90
N VAL A 149 14.83 -6.85 -6.06
CA VAL A 149 13.85 -5.81 -6.41
C VAL A 149 14.34 -4.99 -7.61
N PHE A 150 15.63 -4.64 -7.64
CA PHE A 150 16.20 -3.85 -8.74
C PHE A 150 16.25 -4.64 -10.06
N GLN A 151 16.44 -5.95 -10.02
CA GLN A 151 16.40 -6.83 -11.20
C GLN A 151 14.96 -7.05 -11.70
N GLN A 152 13.99 -7.11 -10.78
CA GLN A 152 12.56 -7.27 -11.07
C GLN A 152 11.87 -5.93 -11.33
N TYR A 153 12.63 -4.85 -11.52
CA TYR A 153 12.11 -3.51 -11.78
C TYR A 153 11.04 -3.54 -12.89
N PRO A 154 9.84 -2.97 -12.66
CA PRO A 154 8.76 -3.04 -13.63
C PRO A 154 9.20 -2.52 -15.00
N GLY A 155 9.05 -3.36 -16.03
CA GLY A 155 9.31 -2.95 -17.41
C GLY A 155 8.25 -2.00 -17.96
N LEU A 156 7.09 -1.93 -17.29
CA LEU A 156 5.98 -1.05 -17.64
C LEU A 156 6.17 0.32 -17.03
N LYS A 157 5.88 1.35 -17.83
CA LYS A 157 5.78 2.73 -17.38
C LYS A 157 4.37 3.00 -16.87
N HIS A 158 4.31 3.59 -15.68
CA HIS A 158 3.09 4.11 -15.07
C HIS A 158 3.13 5.63 -15.04
N ASP A 159 1.98 6.30 -14.98
CA ASP A 159 1.93 7.77 -14.96
C ASP A 159 2.27 8.28 -13.55
N PRO A 160 3.34 9.07 -13.37
CA PRO A 160 3.69 9.62 -12.06
C PRO A 160 2.58 10.46 -11.41
N VAL A 161 1.58 10.93 -12.18
CA VAL A 161 0.42 11.63 -11.63
C VAL A 161 -0.33 10.78 -10.58
N GLU A 162 -0.24 9.44 -10.67
CA GLU A 162 -0.85 8.51 -9.72
C GLU A 162 -0.29 8.64 -8.29
N LEU A 163 0.90 9.25 -8.14
CA LEU A 163 1.51 9.57 -6.86
C LEU A 163 1.07 10.93 -6.29
N THR A 164 0.23 11.70 -7.00
CA THR A 164 -0.15 13.05 -6.56
C THR A 164 -1.39 13.04 -5.68
N ASP A 165 -1.49 14.02 -4.77
CA ASP A 165 -2.69 14.19 -3.94
C ASP A 165 -3.94 14.48 -4.80
N ALA A 166 -3.75 15.20 -5.92
CA ALA A 166 -4.81 15.49 -6.87
C ALA A 166 -5.42 14.20 -7.45
N TYR A 167 -4.61 13.22 -7.84
CA TYR A 167 -5.10 11.92 -8.29
C TYR A 167 -5.72 11.10 -7.15
N LEU A 168 -5.01 10.95 -6.03
CA LEU A 168 -5.42 10.07 -4.94
C LEU A 168 -6.71 10.53 -4.24
N SER A 169 -7.00 11.83 -4.24
CA SER A 169 -8.23 12.40 -3.68
C SER A 169 -9.49 12.11 -4.50
N VAL A 170 -9.35 11.73 -5.77
CA VAL A 170 -10.51 11.54 -6.68
C VAL A 170 -10.62 10.14 -7.26
N ILE A 171 -9.55 9.33 -7.21
CA ILE A 171 -9.52 8.03 -7.90
C ILE A 171 -10.63 7.07 -7.43
N ASP A 172 -10.96 7.05 -6.14
CA ASP A 172 -12.04 6.20 -5.61
C ASP A 172 -13.40 6.55 -6.22
N GLU A 173 -13.68 7.84 -6.36
CA GLU A 173 -14.92 8.34 -6.97
C GLU A 173 -14.95 8.04 -8.47
N VAL A 174 -13.81 8.17 -9.15
CA VAL A 174 -13.67 7.81 -10.57
C VAL A 174 -13.95 6.31 -10.76
N GLU A 175 -13.35 5.44 -9.96
CA GLU A 175 -13.56 3.99 -10.05
C GLU A 175 -15.00 3.59 -9.75
N ARG A 176 -15.64 4.27 -8.77
CA ARG A 176 -17.08 4.10 -8.48
C ARG A 176 -17.94 4.46 -9.69
N ARG A 177 -17.71 5.63 -10.30
CA ARG A 177 -18.47 6.10 -11.48
C ARG A 177 -18.31 5.17 -12.68
N ILE A 178 -17.13 4.58 -12.87
CA ILE A 178 -16.91 3.55 -13.91
C ILE A 178 -17.72 2.29 -13.60
N ALA A 179 -17.65 1.79 -12.37
CA ALA A 179 -18.36 0.56 -11.98
C ALA A 179 -19.90 0.70 -12.05
N GLU A 180 -20.44 1.89 -11.80
CA GLU A 180 -21.88 2.16 -11.91
C GLU A 180 -22.36 2.35 -13.34
N ALA A 181 -21.52 2.92 -14.22
CA ALA A 181 -21.84 3.09 -15.62
C ALA A 181 -21.85 1.75 -16.38
N ASP A 182 -20.94 0.85 -16.01
CA ASP A 182 -20.71 -0.41 -16.71
C ASP A 182 -20.77 -1.61 -15.75
N PRO A 183 -21.95 -2.22 -15.55
CA PRO A 183 -22.11 -3.36 -14.64
C PRO A 183 -21.51 -4.67 -15.19
N ALA A 184 -21.06 -4.70 -16.45
CA ALA A 184 -20.38 -5.82 -17.08
C ALA A 184 -18.87 -5.52 -17.24
N PRO A 185 -18.00 -6.55 -17.34
CA PRO A 185 -16.57 -6.34 -17.57
C PRO A 185 -16.33 -5.53 -18.85
N VAL A 186 -15.86 -4.30 -18.70
CA VAL A 186 -15.47 -3.40 -19.79
C VAL A 186 -14.08 -3.79 -20.29
N HIS A 187 -13.85 -3.69 -21.60
CA HIS A 187 -12.53 -3.93 -22.17
C HIS A 187 -11.48 -2.98 -21.53
N PRO A 188 -10.25 -3.45 -21.19
CA PRO A 188 -9.25 -2.63 -20.48
C PRO A 188 -8.95 -1.27 -21.12
N MET A 189 -8.95 -1.21 -22.46
CA MET A 189 -8.81 0.04 -23.22
C MET A 189 -9.96 1.01 -22.96
N GLU A 190 -11.20 0.55 -23.03
CA GLU A 190 -12.39 1.39 -22.83
C GLU A 190 -12.44 1.90 -21.39
N ARG A 191 -12.12 1.03 -20.42
CA ARG A 191 -11.97 1.43 -19.01
C ARG A 191 -10.91 2.52 -18.85
N SER A 192 -9.76 2.39 -19.51
CA SER A 192 -8.68 3.37 -19.46
C SER A 192 -9.09 4.72 -20.06
N ILE A 193 -9.77 4.71 -21.22
CA ILE A 193 -10.29 5.93 -21.83
C ILE A 193 -11.27 6.62 -20.88
N ARG A 194 -12.20 5.86 -20.29
CA ARG A 194 -13.19 6.38 -19.36
C ARG A 194 -12.55 6.97 -18.10
N ARG A 195 -11.57 6.29 -17.53
CA ARG A 195 -10.78 6.81 -16.39
C ARG A 195 -10.12 8.14 -16.74
N ALA A 196 -9.46 8.23 -17.90
CA ALA A 196 -8.80 9.46 -18.34
C ALA A 196 -9.80 10.62 -18.54
N GLU A 197 -10.99 10.35 -19.10
CA GLU A 197 -12.06 11.35 -19.25
C GLU A 197 -12.55 11.86 -17.90
N LEU A 198 -12.86 10.96 -16.97
CA LEU A 198 -13.37 11.30 -15.65
C LEU A 198 -12.32 12.06 -14.82
N LEU A 199 -11.06 11.62 -14.82
CA LEU A 199 -9.98 12.32 -14.14
C LEU A 199 -9.80 13.76 -14.67
N ARG A 200 -10.00 13.98 -15.96
CA ARG A 200 -9.93 15.32 -16.56
C ARG A 200 -11.04 16.25 -16.05
N GLU A 201 -12.22 15.73 -15.69
CA GLU A 201 -13.27 16.53 -15.04
C GLU A 201 -12.81 17.13 -13.71
N TYR A 202 -11.88 16.46 -13.02
CA TYR A 202 -11.25 16.91 -11.78
C TYR A 202 -9.92 17.66 -12.00
N GLY A 203 -9.57 17.96 -13.25
CA GLY A 203 -8.31 18.65 -13.60
C GLY A 203 -7.07 17.76 -13.55
N VAL A 204 -7.22 16.44 -13.44
CA VAL A 204 -6.11 15.48 -13.44
C VAL A 204 -5.88 14.96 -14.86
N ILE A 205 -4.70 15.23 -15.43
CA ILE A 205 -4.29 14.70 -16.73
C ILE A 205 -3.53 13.40 -16.48
N TRP A 206 -4.16 12.27 -16.82
CA TRP A 206 -3.61 10.94 -16.64
C TRP A 206 -3.46 10.21 -17.98
N GLN A 207 -2.37 9.45 -18.12
CA GLN A 207 -2.05 8.59 -19.26
C GLN A 207 -2.08 7.13 -18.81
N SER A 208 -2.78 6.30 -19.56
CA SER A 208 -2.83 4.87 -19.25
C SER A 208 -1.53 4.15 -19.58
N GLU A 209 -1.31 2.99 -18.97
CA GLU A 209 -0.17 2.11 -19.29
C GLU A 209 -0.12 1.75 -20.78
N ILE A 210 -1.28 1.60 -21.43
CA ILE A 210 -1.37 1.32 -22.87
C ILE A 210 -0.76 2.49 -23.68
N GLN A 211 -1.03 3.73 -23.27
CA GLN A 211 -0.48 4.92 -23.94
C GLN A 211 1.02 5.09 -23.65
N LEU A 212 1.45 4.79 -22.43
CA LEU A 212 2.84 4.94 -21.99
C LEU A 212 3.76 3.83 -22.53
N ASN A 213 3.19 2.66 -22.87
CA ASN A 213 3.92 1.46 -23.29
C ASN A 213 3.46 0.96 -24.66
N PRO A 214 3.62 1.74 -25.75
CA PRO A 214 3.04 1.42 -27.07
C PRO A 214 3.64 0.18 -27.75
N ARG A 215 4.65 -0.46 -27.15
CA ARG A 215 5.30 -1.69 -27.65
C ARG A 215 4.90 -2.93 -26.85
N VAL A 216 4.02 -2.78 -25.86
CA VAL A 216 3.50 -3.88 -25.05
C VAL A 216 2.10 -4.21 -25.55
N HIS A 217 1.85 -5.48 -25.80
CA HIS A 217 0.51 -5.98 -26.08
C HIS A 217 -0.15 -6.30 -24.74
N PHE A 218 -1.20 -5.54 -24.42
CA PHE A 218 -2.06 -5.79 -23.27
C PHE A 218 -3.22 -6.64 -23.80
N ASP A 219 -3.24 -7.92 -23.44
CA ASP A 219 -4.29 -8.89 -23.79
C ASP A 219 -5.47 -8.80 -22.81
#